data_AF-Q0CXW0-F1
#
_entry.id   AF-Q0CXW0-F1
#
_cell.length_a   1.000
_cell.length_b   1.000
_cell.length_c   1.000
_cell.angle_alpha   90.00
_cell.angle_beta   90.00
_cell.angle_gamma   90.00
#
_symmetry.space_group_name_H-M   'P 1'
#
loop_
_entity.id
_entity.type
_entity.pdbx_description
1 polymer ?
#
loop_
_entity_poly.entity_id
_entity_poly.type
_entity_poly.pdbx_seq_one_letter_code
_entity_poly.pdbx_strand_id
1 'polypeptide(L)'
;MYGFGTQFALVKSYSIASGTKLLVQTRRLTTPSRVGKRSEDTGVLIGELLVSGIDSARGREDLAKMNWIHRQYGSRIGNDELIHTLALFALEPQRWIDAHEWRPLTDLERVAIFAYWREIGHRMGMRDIPDSIDALRRWAAAFEKTHMVYAESNWLCTNATLDLFVRPLPVFLRRFAKSLMACFLEPHVRPMLGVEHPPAALEALVEFVFWARAAVIKYLFLPRWRDVDVLGKQDGASGRVRRNAYLFEPWYVPEGMLSAVWRMLGSSRPLPGPEYMSEGYLPRELGPLEFKERSKDDVLREAEEMREYALKGGATGMGCPFSFAG
;
A
#
# COMPACT_ATOMS: atom_id res chain seq x y z
N MET A 1 -4.58 -3.25 13.21
CA MET A 1 -3.26 -3.73 12.75
C MET A 1 -3.16 -3.98 11.24
N TYR A 2 -4.23 -4.41 10.53
CA TYR A 2 -4.16 -4.76 9.10
C TYR A 2 -3.42 -3.71 8.23
N GLY A 3 -3.87 -2.44 8.24
CA GLY A 3 -3.24 -1.38 7.44
C GLY A 3 -1.79 -1.07 7.82
N PHE A 4 -1.41 -1.29 9.09
CA PHE A 4 -0.02 -1.17 9.52
C PHE A 4 0.86 -2.26 8.89
N GLY A 5 0.39 -3.52 8.93
CA GLY A 5 1.08 -4.62 8.26
C GLY A 5 1.16 -4.44 6.75
N THR A 6 0.11 -3.90 6.12
CA THR A 6 0.10 -3.54 4.68
C THR A 6 1.15 -2.46 4.36
N GLN A 7 1.31 -1.46 5.21
CA GLN A 7 2.33 -0.41 5.01
C GLN A 7 3.74 -0.97 5.11
N PHE A 8 4.01 -1.89 6.05
CA PHE A 8 5.33 -2.53 6.16
C PHE A 8 5.56 -3.61 5.11
N ALA A 9 4.52 -4.22 4.55
CA ALA A 9 4.61 -5.07 3.36
C ALA A 9 5.23 -4.30 2.17
N LEU A 10 4.80 -3.05 1.96
CA LEU A 10 5.38 -2.17 0.94
C LEU A 10 6.86 -1.89 1.19
N VAL A 11 7.26 -1.64 2.44
CA VAL A 11 8.68 -1.43 2.78
C VAL A 11 9.49 -2.71 2.57
N LYS A 12 8.96 -3.86 3.00
CA LYS A 12 9.60 -5.18 2.84
C LYS A 12 9.80 -5.54 1.36
N SER A 13 8.92 -5.10 0.46
CA SER A 13 9.10 -5.32 -0.99
C SER A 13 10.41 -4.74 -1.53
N TYR A 14 10.99 -3.73 -0.88
CA TYR A 14 12.28 -3.17 -1.29
C TYR A 14 13.46 -4.10 -1.02
N SER A 15 13.27 -5.24 -0.37
CA SER A 15 14.31 -6.24 -0.17
C SER A 15 14.57 -7.11 -1.40
N ILE A 16 13.71 -6.99 -2.44
CA ILE A 16 13.87 -7.67 -3.72
C ILE A 16 14.63 -6.76 -4.70
N ALA A 17 15.92 -7.03 -4.89
CA ALA A 17 16.85 -6.13 -5.58
C ALA A 17 16.51 -5.85 -7.05
N SER A 18 15.86 -6.78 -7.74
CA SER A 18 15.47 -6.61 -9.15
C SER A 18 14.39 -5.53 -9.30
N GLY A 19 13.42 -5.46 -8.39
CA GLY A 19 12.33 -4.48 -8.44
C GLY A 19 12.74 -3.06 -8.05
N THR A 20 13.67 -2.89 -7.10
CA THR A 20 14.06 -1.56 -6.59
C THR A 20 14.82 -0.72 -7.62
N LYS A 21 15.54 -1.35 -8.55
CA LYS A 21 16.22 -0.64 -9.66
C LYS A 21 15.25 0.21 -10.46
N LEU A 22 14.09 -0.36 -10.82
CA LEU A 22 13.06 0.38 -11.53
C LEU A 22 12.52 1.53 -10.68
N LEU A 23 12.23 1.30 -9.40
CA LEU A 23 11.73 2.33 -8.48
C LEU A 23 12.68 3.54 -8.40
N VAL A 24 13.99 3.29 -8.30
CA VAL A 24 15.03 4.34 -8.32
C VAL A 24 15.04 5.07 -9.67
N GLN A 25 15.01 4.34 -10.80
CA GLN A 25 15.02 4.92 -12.15
C GLN A 25 13.83 5.84 -12.41
N THR A 26 12.62 5.46 -11.94
CA THR A 26 11.43 6.31 -12.11
C THR A 26 11.48 7.60 -11.29
N ARG A 27 12.33 7.64 -10.26
CA ARG A 27 12.44 8.74 -9.29
C ARG A 27 11.15 9.08 -8.55
N ARG A 28 10.10 8.25 -8.64
CA ARG A 28 8.81 8.52 -7.98
C ARG A 28 8.87 8.30 -6.49
N LEU A 29 9.64 7.29 -6.06
CA LEU A 29 9.81 6.96 -4.65
C LEU A 29 11.05 7.64 -4.03
N THR A 30 12.08 7.90 -4.83
CA THR A 30 13.36 8.43 -4.31
C THR A 30 13.49 9.95 -4.35
N THR A 31 12.63 10.66 -5.08
CA THR A 31 12.66 12.14 -5.11
C THR A 31 11.75 12.74 -4.03
N PRO A 32 12.27 13.63 -3.14
CA PRO A 32 11.51 14.18 -2.02
C PRO A 32 10.20 14.90 -2.40
N SER A 33 10.15 15.56 -3.56
CA SER A 33 8.95 16.26 -4.06
C SER A 33 7.92 15.36 -4.73
N ARG A 34 8.22 14.08 -4.96
CA ARG A 34 7.34 13.11 -5.63
C ARG A 34 6.90 11.97 -4.72
N VAL A 35 7.73 11.62 -3.73
CA VAL A 35 7.50 10.47 -2.84
C VAL A 35 6.21 10.59 -2.05
N GLY A 36 5.84 11.78 -1.57
CA GLY A 36 4.61 11.96 -0.81
C GLY A 36 3.37 11.68 -1.65
N LYS A 37 3.26 12.26 -2.85
CA LYS A 37 2.18 11.95 -3.80
C LYS A 37 2.15 10.45 -4.13
N ARG A 38 3.28 9.85 -4.49
CA ARG A 38 3.37 8.41 -4.83
C ARG A 38 2.86 7.53 -3.68
N SER A 39 3.18 7.88 -2.45
CA SER A 39 2.74 7.16 -1.25
C SER A 39 1.24 7.35 -0.98
N GLU A 40 0.72 8.57 -1.11
CA GLU A 40 -0.71 8.85 -0.96
C GLU A 40 -1.55 8.17 -2.05
N ASP A 41 -1.10 8.20 -3.31
CA ASP A 41 -1.74 7.49 -4.42
C ASP A 41 -1.83 5.98 -4.14
N THR A 42 -0.76 5.39 -3.57
CA THR A 42 -0.77 3.97 -3.18
C THR A 42 -1.80 3.71 -2.08
N GLY A 43 -1.81 4.56 -1.04
CA GLY A 43 -2.74 4.43 0.07
C GLY A 43 -4.19 4.56 -0.38
N VAL A 44 -4.47 5.45 -1.33
CA VAL A 44 -5.80 5.62 -1.93
C VAL A 44 -6.20 4.38 -2.72
N LEU A 45 -5.38 3.96 -3.69
CA LEU A 45 -5.68 2.79 -4.53
C LEU A 45 -5.92 1.54 -3.66
N ILE A 46 -4.98 1.22 -2.77
CA ILE A 46 -5.07 0.04 -1.91
C ILE A 46 -6.24 0.16 -0.92
N GLY A 47 -6.49 1.35 -0.38
CA GLY A 47 -7.61 1.60 0.52
C GLY A 47 -8.96 1.36 -0.16
N GLU A 48 -9.14 1.87 -1.38
CA GLU A 48 -10.36 1.67 -2.17
C GLU A 48 -10.56 0.20 -2.48
N LEU A 49 -9.53 -0.49 -2.99
CA LEU A 49 -9.59 -1.91 -3.31
C LEU A 49 -9.96 -2.75 -2.08
N LEU A 50 -9.45 -2.43 -0.89
CA LEU A 50 -9.69 -3.26 0.30
C LEU A 50 -11.00 -2.96 1.03
N VAL A 51 -11.45 -1.70 1.04
CA VAL A 51 -12.60 -1.27 1.86
C VAL A 51 -13.88 -1.15 1.03
N SER A 52 -13.78 -0.63 -0.19
CA SER A 52 -14.91 -0.51 -1.12
C SER A 52 -15.19 -1.83 -1.85
N GLY A 53 -14.13 -2.59 -2.10
CA GLY A 53 -14.17 -3.85 -2.83
C GLY A 53 -13.81 -3.68 -4.31
N ILE A 54 -13.15 -4.69 -4.87
CA ILE A 54 -12.67 -4.73 -6.28
C ILE A 54 -13.80 -4.76 -7.32
N ASP A 55 -15.04 -5.01 -6.92
CA ASP A 55 -16.22 -5.01 -7.79
C ASP A 55 -17.00 -3.69 -7.75
N SER A 56 -16.70 -2.80 -6.78
CA SER A 56 -17.31 -1.49 -6.71
C SER A 56 -16.91 -0.66 -7.93
N ALA A 57 -17.72 0.34 -8.30
CA ALA A 57 -17.41 1.19 -9.46
C ALA A 57 -16.03 1.87 -9.30
N ARG A 58 -15.73 2.39 -8.11
CA ARG A 58 -14.44 3.01 -7.80
C ARG A 58 -13.31 1.98 -7.72
N GLY A 59 -13.55 0.82 -7.11
CA GLY A 59 -12.56 -0.26 -7.02
C GLY A 59 -12.14 -0.79 -8.39
N ARG A 60 -13.07 -0.92 -9.34
CA ARG A 60 -12.77 -1.30 -10.73
C ARG A 60 -11.96 -0.23 -11.46
N GLU A 61 -12.30 1.05 -11.34
CA GLU A 61 -11.49 2.13 -11.91
C GLU A 61 -10.09 2.19 -11.30
N ASP A 62 -9.95 2.01 -9.97
CA ASP A 62 -8.66 2.02 -9.28
C ASP A 62 -7.79 0.81 -9.67
N LEU A 63 -8.38 -0.38 -9.80
CA LEU A 63 -7.67 -1.57 -10.26
C LEU A 63 -7.21 -1.43 -11.72
N ALA A 64 -8.10 -0.96 -12.60
CA ALA A 64 -7.76 -0.64 -13.99
C ALA A 64 -6.65 0.43 -14.07
N LYS A 65 -6.70 1.44 -13.19
CA LYS A 65 -5.66 2.46 -13.11
C LYS A 65 -4.32 1.89 -12.67
N MET A 66 -4.31 1.02 -11.66
CA MET A 66 -3.11 0.32 -11.21
C MET A 66 -2.51 -0.52 -12.34
N ASN A 67 -3.34 -1.30 -13.05
CA ASN A 67 -2.92 -2.09 -14.19
C ASN A 67 -2.31 -1.22 -15.30
N TRP A 68 -2.97 -0.13 -15.66
CA TRP A 68 -2.48 0.79 -16.67
C TRP A 68 -1.10 1.36 -16.31
N ILE A 69 -0.89 1.74 -15.04
CA ILE A 69 0.42 2.22 -14.54
C ILE A 69 1.48 1.13 -14.66
N HIS A 70 1.17 -0.10 -14.23
CA HIS A 70 2.12 -1.22 -14.32
C HIS A 70 2.50 -1.54 -15.77
N ARG A 71 1.54 -1.49 -16.70
CA ARG A 71 1.81 -1.71 -18.13
C ARG A 71 2.76 -0.70 -18.76
N GLN A 72 2.89 0.52 -18.20
CA GLN A 72 3.89 1.50 -18.68
C GLN A 72 5.34 1.02 -18.49
N TYR A 73 5.54 0.02 -17.63
CA TYR A 73 6.85 -0.56 -17.36
C TYR A 73 7.06 -1.92 -18.05
N GLY A 74 5.99 -2.56 -18.53
CA GLY A 74 6.04 -3.78 -19.33
C GLY A 74 6.83 -4.89 -18.65
N SER A 75 7.69 -5.56 -19.42
CA SER A 75 8.55 -6.66 -18.95
C SER A 75 9.60 -6.28 -17.90
N ARG A 76 9.73 -4.98 -17.56
CA ARG A 76 10.60 -4.54 -16.45
C ARG A 76 10.04 -4.87 -15.08
N ILE A 77 8.78 -5.31 -14.99
CA ILE A 77 8.17 -5.86 -13.79
C ILE A 77 7.89 -7.34 -14.07
N GLY A 78 8.62 -8.24 -13.41
CA GLY A 78 8.47 -9.68 -13.64
C GLY A 78 7.19 -10.26 -13.02
N ASN A 79 6.67 -11.35 -13.60
CA ASN A 79 5.51 -12.06 -13.03
C ASN A 79 5.79 -12.53 -11.60
N ASP A 80 6.97 -13.09 -11.34
CA ASP A 80 7.34 -13.55 -10.00
C ASP A 80 7.44 -12.38 -9.01
N GLU A 81 7.91 -11.21 -9.42
CA GLU A 81 7.92 -10.01 -8.56
C GLU A 81 6.50 -9.53 -8.23
N LEU A 82 5.57 -9.65 -9.17
CA LEU A 82 4.15 -9.38 -8.95
C LEU A 82 3.55 -10.37 -7.95
N ILE A 83 3.81 -11.67 -8.11
CA ILE A 83 3.34 -12.71 -7.16
C ILE A 83 3.96 -12.48 -5.78
N HIS A 84 5.24 -12.14 -5.69
CA HIS A 84 5.90 -11.84 -4.42
C HIS A 84 5.28 -10.63 -3.74
N THR A 85 5.03 -9.56 -4.48
CA THR A 85 4.32 -8.38 -3.96
C THR A 85 2.91 -8.74 -3.47
N LEU A 86 2.17 -9.54 -4.24
CA LEU A 86 0.87 -10.09 -3.83
C LEU A 86 0.99 -10.92 -2.54
N ALA A 87 2.03 -11.76 -2.43
CA ALA A 87 2.29 -12.55 -1.24
C ALA A 87 2.54 -11.68 -0.02
N LEU A 88 3.32 -10.61 -0.14
CA LEU A 88 3.52 -9.64 0.95
C LEU A 88 2.19 -9.02 1.39
N PHE A 89 1.35 -8.59 0.44
CA PHE A 89 0.04 -8.03 0.74
C PHE A 89 -0.93 -9.03 1.39
N ALA A 90 -0.86 -10.30 1.00
CA ALA A 90 -1.70 -11.36 1.56
C ALA A 90 -1.20 -11.82 2.94
N LEU A 91 0.12 -11.89 3.17
CA LEU A 91 0.72 -12.57 4.32
C LEU A 91 1.19 -11.62 5.42
N GLU A 92 1.77 -10.46 5.10
CA GLU A 92 2.30 -9.55 6.13
C GLU A 92 1.21 -8.98 7.06
N PRO A 93 0.04 -8.53 6.56
CA PRO A 93 -1.05 -8.12 7.46
C PRO A 93 -1.49 -9.25 8.40
N GLN A 94 -1.50 -10.50 7.92
CA GLN A 94 -1.84 -11.66 8.76
C GLN A 94 -0.80 -11.87 9.86
N ARG A 95 0.49 -11.85 9.51
CA ARG A 95 1.61 -11.95 10.47
C ARG A 95 1.52 -10.90 11.55
N TRP A 96 1.26 -9.65 11.18
CA TRP A 96 1.13 -8.53 12.11
C TRP A 96 -0.08 -8.68 13.04
N ILE A 97 -1.22 -9.14 12.52
CA ILE A 97 -2.42 -9.40 13.34
C ILE A 97 -2.14 -10.54 14.32
N ASP A 98 -1.61 -11.66 13.83
CA ASP A 98 -1.35 -12.85 14.64
C ASP A 98 -0.35 -12.57 15.78
N ALA A 99 0.64 -11.70 15.54
CA ALA A 99 1.64 -11.34 16.55
C ALA A 99 1.19 -10.23 17.52
N HIS A 100 0.41 -9.25 17.05
CA HIS A 100 0.23 -7.98 17.78
C HIS A 100 -1.21 -7.54 17.98
N GLU A 101 -2.23 -8.28 17.57
CA GLU A 101 -3.64 -8.01 17.92
C GLU A 101 -4.13 -8.86 19.10
N TRP A 102 -5.28 -8.46 19.64
CA TRP A 102 -5.89 -9.12 20.81
C TRP A 102 -6.32 -10.58 20.55
N ARG A 103 -6.45 -10.98 19.28
CA ARG A 103 -6.64 -12.36 18.83
C ARG A 103 -5.94 -12.59 17.48
N PRO A 104 -5.54 -13.84 17.19
CA PRO A 104 -5.11 -14.21 15.86
C PRO A 104 -6.30 -14.25 14.87
N LEU A 105 -5.96 -14.32 13.58
CA LEU A 105 -6.91 -14.66 12.53
C LEU A 105 -7.33 -16.13 12.63
N THR A 106 -8.56 -16.38 12.24
CA THR A 106 -9.07 -17.73 11.97
C THR A 106 -8.62 -18.20 10.59
N ASP A 107 -8.64 -19.52 10.34
CA ASP A 107 -8.26 -20.05 9.03
C ASP A 107 -9.19 -19.58 7.91
N LEU A 108 -10.48 -19.38 8.22
CA LEU A 108 -11.43 -18.78 7.28
C LEU A 108 -11.01 -17.36 6.88
N GLU A 109 -10.65 -16.51 7.86
CA GLU A 109 -10.19 -15.14 7.58
C GLU A 109 -8.89 -15.14 6.74
N ARG A 110 -7.95 -16.03 7.05
CA ARG A 110 -6.69 -16.18 6.29
C ARG A 110 -6.94 -16.57 4.84
N VAL A 111 -7.79 -17.57 4.62
CA VAL A 111 -8.16 -18.05 3.28
C VAL A 111 -8.96 -16.99 2.53
N ALA A 112 -9.86 -16.26 3.18
CA ALA A 112 -10.62 -15.17 2.55
C ALA A 112 -9.71 -14.03 2.08
N ILE A 113 -8.75 -13.60 2.92
CA ILE A 113 -7.75 -12.59 2.54
C ILE A 113 -6.93 -13.08 1.34
N PHE A 114 -6.48 -14.33 1.36
CA PHE A 114 -5.73 -14.92 0.26
C PHE A 114 -6.56 -14.99 -1.04
N ALA A 115 -7.80 -15.49 -0.98
CA ALA A 115 -8.68 -15.58 -2.13
C ALA A 115 -8.93 -14.20 -2.75
N TYR A 116 -9.11 -13.18 -1.90
CA TYR A 116 -9.28 -11.79 -2.33
C TYR A 116 -8.06 -11.26 -3.09
N TRP A 117 -6.86 -11.42 -2.52
CA TRP A 117 -5.62 -10.99 -3.17
C TRP A 117 -5.30 -11.79 -4.42
N ARG A 118 -5.64 -13.09 -4.45
CA ARG A 118 -5.50 -13.94 -5.64
C ARG A 118 -6.40 -13.47 -6.78
N GLU A 119 -7.63 -13.07 -6.49
CA GLU A 119 -8.54 -12.46 -7.47
C GLU A 119 -8.00 -11.13 -8.00
N ILE A 120 -7.44 -10.27 -7.13
CA ILE A 120 -6.72 -9.06 -7.59
C ILE A 120 -5.59 -9.46 -8.53
N GLY A 121 -4.77 -10.46 -8.17
CA GLY A 121 -3.68 -10.93 -9.02
C GLY A 121 -4.15 -11.41 -10.40
N HIS A 122 -5.26 -12.16 -10.47
CA HIS A 122 -5.86 -12.55 -11.74
C HIS A 122 -6.33 -11.36 -12.57
N ARG A 123 -6.98 -10.37 -11.94
CA ARG A 123 -7.38 -9.12 -12.59
C ARG A 123 -6.20 -8.20 -12.93
N MET A 124 -5.02 -8.44 -12.38
CA MET A 124 -3.76 -7.79 -12.79
C MET A 124 -3.05 -8.56 -13.91
N GLY A 125 -3.59 -9.70 -14.35
CA GLY A 125 -3.00 -10.55 -15.37
C GLY A 125 -1.80 -11.39 -14.90
N MET A 126 -1.65 -11.58 -13.59
CA MET A 126 -0.62 -12.47 -13.03
C MET A 126 -0.95 -13.92 -13.41
N ARG A 127 0.09 -14.67 -13.75
CA ARG A 127 0.03 -16.10 -14.11
C ARG A 127 0.65 -16.93 -13.00
N ASP A 128 0.25 -18.19 -12.90
CA ASP A 128 0.85 -19.17 -11.98
C ASP A 128 0.82 -18.75 -10.50
N ILE A 129 -0.21 -17.98 -10.10
CA ILE A 129 -0.45 -17.67 -8.69
C ILE A 129 -0.74 -19.00 -7.96
N PRO A 130 -0.04 -19.31 -6.86
CA PRO A 130 -0.32 -20.50 -6.05
C PRO A 130 -1.82 -20.65 -5.72
N ASP A 131 -2.28 -21.89 -5.66
CA ASP A 131 -3.71 -22.24 -5.51
C ASP A 131 -4.23 -22.17 -4.07
N SER A 132 -3.32 -22.13 -3.10
CA SER A 132 -3.60 -22.14 -1.68
C SER A 132 -2.65 -21.21 -0.93
N ILE A 133 -3.08 -20.72 0.23
CA ILE A 133 -2.27 -19.84 1.07
C ILE A 133 -0.96 -20.52 1.52
N ASP A 134 -0.98 -21.84 1.76
CA ASP A 134 0.22 -22.59 2.13
C ASP A 134 1.18 -22.78 0.96
N ALA A 135 0.66 -22.99 -0.25
CA ALA A 135 1.47 -22.98 -1.46
C ALA A 135 2.09 -21.59 -1.69
N LEU A 136 1.34 -20.51 -1.45
CA LEU A 136 1.85 -19.14 -1.53
C LEU A 136 2.98 -18.88 -0.53
N ARG A 137 2.84 -19.34 0.73
CA ARG A 137 3.90 -19.24 1.75
C ARG A 137 5.17 -19.97 1.34
N ARG A 138 5.05 -21.21 0.86
CA ARG A 138 6.21 -22.00 0.39
C ARG A 138 6.88 -21.35 -0.82
N TRP A 139 6.07 -20.89 -1.78
CA TRP A 139 6.55 -20.20 -2.97
C TRP A 139 7.30 -18.91 -2.59
N ALA A 140 6.72 -18.07 -1.72
CA ALA A 140 7.33 -16.82 -1.29
C ALA A 140 8.66 -17.07 -0.56
N ALA A 141 8.70 -18.03 0.37
CA ALA A 141 9.94 -18.39 1.07
C ALA A 141 11.03 -18.89 0.12
N ALA A 142 10.67 -19.67 -0.91
CA ALA A 142 11.60 -20.14 -1.92
C ALA A 142 12.11 -19.00 -2.81
N PHE A 143 11.23 -18.09 -3.21
CA PHE A 143 11.57 -16.90 -3.99
C PHE A 143 12.51 -15.96 -3.21
N GLU A 144 12.20 -15.68 -1.95
CA GLU A 144 12.98 -14.81 -1.08
C GLU A 144 14.39 -15.36 -0.83
N LYS A 145 14.55 -16.69 -0.72
CA LYS A 145 15.86 -17.33 -0.52
C LYS A 145 16.88 -16.97 -1.62
N THR A 146 16.42 -16.72 -2.85
CA THR A 146 17.29 -16.44 -4.00
C THR A 146 17.25 -14.98 -4.47
N HIS A 147 16.19 -14.23 -4.14
CA HIS A 147 15.98 -12.87 -4.64
C HIS A 147 16.07 -11.78 -3.56
N MET A 148 15.92 -12.14 -2.29
CA MET A 148 16.03 -11.19 -1.17
C MET A 148 17.51 -10.94 -0.84
N VAL A 149 18.13 -10.08 -1.64
CA VAL A 149 19.56 -9.74 -1.54
C VAL A 149 19.72 -8.24 -1.42
N TYR A 150 20.75 -7.81 -0.69
CA TYR A 150 21.09 -6.40 -0.59
C TYR A 150 21.47 -5.83 -1.97
N ALA A 151 20.96 -4.63 -2.23
CA ALA A 151 21.42 -3.76 -3.32
C ALA A 151 21.35 -2.30 -2.87
N GLU A 152 22.19 -1.44 -3.44
CA GLU A 152 22.17 0.00 -3.15
C GLU A 152 20.80 0.62 -3.45
N SER A 153 20.11 0.13 -4.49
CA SER A 153 18.75 0.56 -4.81
C SER A 153 17.73 0.25 -3.71
N ASN A 154 17.92 -0.82 -2.94
CA ASN A 154 17.06 -1.16 -1.79
C ASN A 154 17.19 -0.10 -0.71
N TRP A 155 18.44 0.28 -0.39
CA TRP A 155 18.72 1.31 0.59
C TRP A 155 18.20 2.68 0.15
N LEU A 156 18.36 3.06 -1.12
CA LEU A 156 17.83 4.32 -1.66
C LEU A 156 16.30 4.40 -1.52
N CYS A 157 15.58 3.33 -1.89
CA CYS A 157 14.12 3.25 -1.71
C CYS A 157 13.73 3.30 -0.23
N THR A 158 14.39 2.51 0.60
CA THR A 158 14.08 2.42 2.04
C THR A 158 14.33 3.75 2.73
N ASN A 159 15.50 4.35 2.53
CA ASN A 159 15.84 5.60 3.18
C ASN A 159 14.91 6.74 2.73
N ALA A 160 14.53 6.81 1.45
CA ALA A 160 13.56 7.80 0.98
C ALA A 160 12.17 7.64 1.63
N THR A 161 11.70 6.40 1.80
CA THR A 161 10.43 6.11 2.48
C THR A 161 10.50 6.42 3.98
N LEU A 162 11.59 6.05 4.67
CA LEU A 162 11.79 6.40 6.08
C LEU A 162 11.90 7.92 6.28
N ASP A 163 12.59 8.62 5.37
CA ASP A 163 12.67 10.09 5.37
C ASP A 163 11.29 10.75 5.19
N LEU A 164 10.41 10.15 4.39
CA LEU A 164 9.02 10.60 4.29
C LEU A 164 8.27 10.40 5.62
N PHE A 165 8.40 9.24 6.26
CA PHE A 165 7.68 8.93 7.50
C PHE A 165 8.09 9.87 8.64
N VAL A 166 9.38 10.23 8.74
CA VAL A 166 9.88 11.11 9.81
C VAL A 166 9.83 12.60 9.47
N ARG A 167 9.38 12.97 8.26
CA ARG A 167 9.35 14.36 7.79
C ARG A 167 8.60 15.31 8.74
N PRO A 168 7.45 14.94 9.34
CA PRO A 168 6.72 15.80 10.27
C PRO A 168 7.43 16.05 11.61
N LEU A 169 8.47 15.26 11.91
CA LEU A 169 9.20 15.29 13.18
C LEU A 169 10.34 16.33 13.15
N PRO A 170 10.62 16.97 14.30
CA PRO A 170 11.83 17.77 14.50
C PRO A 170 13.10 16.98 14.16
N VAL A 171 14.10 17.66 13.59
CA VAL A 171 15.34 17.02 13.08
C VAL A 171 16.02 16.14 14.14
N PHE A 172 16.06 16.59 15.40
CA PHE A 172 16.70 15.85 16.49
C PHE A 172 15.99 14.52 16.84
N LEU A 173 14.71 14.36 16.52
CA LEU A 173 13.97 13.10 16.73
C LEU A 173 14.06 12.13 15.56
N ARG A 174 14.50 12.58 14.38
CA ARG A 174 14.43 11.76 13.15
C ARG A 174 15.27 10.48 13.25
N ARG A 175 16.47 10.55 13.85
CA ARG A 175 17.33 9.37 14.03
C ARG A 175 16.66 8.34 14.94
N PHE A 176 16.10 8.78 16.06
CA PHE A 176 15.36 7.91 16.96
C PHE A 176 14.15 7.29 16.27
N ALA A 177 13.36 8.08 15.54
CA ALA A 177 12.20 7.58 14.80
C ALA A 177 12.56 6.56 13.71
N LYS A 178 13.69 6.75 12.99
CA LYS A 178 14.21 5.75 12.05
C LYS A 178 14.62 4.46 12.76
N SER A 179 15.26 4.55 13.93
CA SER A 179 15.60 3.38 14.75
C SER A 179 14.34 2.65 15.25
N LEU A 180 13.31 3.39 15.66
CA LEU A 180 12.00 2.83 16.02
C LEU A 180 11.35 2.11 14.83
N MET A 181 11.42 2.68 13.62
CA MET A 181 10.89 2.04 12.41
C MET A 181 11.64 0.76 12.04
N ALA A 182 12.93 0.68 12.33
CA ALA A 182 13.71 -0.54 12.13
C ALA A 182 13.22 -1.71 12.99
N CYS A 183 12.62 -1.44 14.17
CA CYS A 183 12.02 -2.47 15.01
C CYS A 183 10.82 -3.16 14.34
N PHE A 184 10.15 -2.49 13.40
CA PHE A 184 9.02 -3.06 12.66
C PHE A 184 9.44 -3.95 11.48
N LEU A 185 10.73 -4.02 11.16
CA LEU A 185 11.26 -4.90 10.13
C LEU A 185 11.86 -6.14 10.77
N GLU A 186 11.68 -7.30 10.15
CA GLU A 186 12.25 -8.54 10.66
C GLU A 186 13.79 -8.52 10.62
N PRO A 187 14.48 -9.17 11.59
CA PRO A 187 15.93 -9.12 11.68
C PRO A 187 16.67 -9.54 10.39
N HIS A 188 16.13 -10.51 9.64
CA HIS A 188 16.72 -10.98 8.38
C HIS A 188 16.50 -10.03 7.20
N VAL A 189 15.46 -9.18 7.25
CA VAL A 189 15.12 -8.22 6.18
C VAL A 189 15.95 -6.94 6.29
N ARG A 190 16.23 -6.47 7.51
CA ARG A 190 16.98 -5.23 7.79
C ARG A 190 18.30 -5.10 7.01
N PRO A 191 19.21 -6.09 7.00
CA PRO A 191 20.45 -5.98 6.23
C PRO A 191 20.20 -5.87 4.72
N MET A 192 19.14 -6.48 4.20
CA MET A 192 18.78 -6.41 2.78
C MET A 192 18.27 -5.03 2.36
N LEU A 193 17.76 -4.26 3.33
CA LEU A 193 17.31 -2.88 3.15
C LEU A 193 18.39 -1.84 3.49
N GLY A 194 19.55 -2.27 3.98
CA GLY A 194 20.59 -1.35 4.49
C GLY A 194 20.16 -0.59 5.74
N VAL A 195 19.29 -1.18 6.56
CA VAL A 195 18.82 -0.59 7.83
C VAL A 195 19.65 -1.15 8.99
N GLU A 196 20.17 -0.28 9.83
CA GLU A 196 20.91 -0.67 11.03
C GLU A 196 20.02 -1.43 12.03
N HIS A 197 20.59 -2.39 12.73
CA HIS A 197 19.89 -3.09 13.80
C HIS A 197 19.56 -2.12 14.95
N PRO A 198 18.29 -2.02 15.37
CA PRO A 198 17.93 -1.20 16.53
C PRO A 198 18.48 -1.82 17.82
N PRO A 199 18.66 -1.02 18.89
CA PRO A 199 19.01 -1.54 20.20
C PRO A 199 17.97 -2.56 20.70
N ALA A 200 18.40 -3.69 21.24
CA ALA A 200 17.50 -4.75 21.72
C ALA A 200 16.48 -4.25 22.77
N ALA A 201 16.87 -3.29 23.60
CA ALA A 201 15.97 -2.65 24.55
C ALA A 201 14.82 -1.87 23.88
N LEU A 202 15.07 -1.26 22.71
CA LEU A 202 14.05 -0.57 21.94
C LEU A 202 13.09 -1.57 21.28
N GLU A 203 13.60 -2.69 20.78
CA GLU A 203 12.75 -3.78 20.26
C GLU A 203 11.84 -4.34 21.35
N ALA A 204 12.40 -4.66 22.52
CA ALA A 204 11.63 -5.16 23.65
C ALA A 204 10.56 -4.15 24.10
N LEU A 205 10.86 -2.84 24.06
CA LEU A 205 9.88 -1.80 24.34
C LEU A 205 8.75 -1.77 23.31
N VAL A 206 9.07 -1.87 22.01
CA VAL A 206 8.07 -1.89 20.93
C VAL A 206 7.15 -3.10 21.07
N GLU A 207 7.72 -4.28 21.32
CA GLU A 207 6.94 -5.51 21.57
C GLU A 207 6.03 -5.36 22.79
N PHE A 208 6.56 -4.79 23.88
CA PHE A 208 5.76 -4.51 25.07
C PHE A 208 4.62 -3.52 24.79
N VAL A 209 4.87 -2.46 24.02
CA VAL A 209 3.83 -1.48 23.64
C VAL A 209 2.72 -2.14 22.83
N PHE A 210 3.06 -2.98 21.84
CA PHE A 210 2.05 -3.70 21.07
C PHE A 210 1.27 -4.70 21.91
N TRP A 211 1.95 -5.43 22.80
CA TRP A 211 1.31 -6.34 23.75
C TRP A 211 0.35 -5.60 24.70
N ALA A 212 0.81 -4.50 25.31
CA ALA A 212 -0.01 -3.69 26.21
C ALA A 212 -1.22 -3.11 25.48
N ARG A 213 -1.03 -2.61 24.25
CA ARG A 213 -2.11 -2.14 23.38
C ARG A 213 -3.12 -3.25 23.08
N ALA A 214 -2.67 -4.47 22.78
CA ALA A 214 -3.55 -5.60 22.53
C ALA A 214 -4.36 -6.00 23.78
N ALA A 215 -3.72 -5.99 24.95
CA ALA A 215 -4.39 -6.23 26.23
C ALA A 215 -5.45 -5.17 26.55
N VAL A 216 -5.13 -3.88 26.36
CA VAL A 216 -6.08 -2.77 26.54
C VAL A 216 -7.30 -2.94 25.63
N ILE A 217 -7.11 -3.26 24.35
CA ILE A 217 -8.25 -3.51 23.44
C ILE A 217 -9.08 -4.70 23.92
N LYS A 218 -8.43 -5.80 24.33
CA LYS A 218 -9.14 -7.01 24.76
C LYS A 218 -10.02 -6.81 25.98
N TYR A 219 -9.53 -6.07 26.97
CA TYR A 219 -10.15 -6.01 28.30
C TYR A 219 -10.89 -4.70 28.59
N LEU A 220 -10.56 -3.60 27.90
CA LEU A 220 -11.10 -2.27 28.21
C LEU A 220 -11.96 -1.68 27.09
N PHE A 221 -11.85 -2.16 25.84
CA PHE A 221 -12.60 -1.58 24.73
C PHE A 221 -13.89 -2.35 24.50
N LEU A 222 -14.98 -1.61 24.27
CA LEU A 222 -16.25 -2.19 23.83
C LEU A 222 -16.17 -2.57 22.34
N PRO A 223 -17.00 -3.53 21.88
CA PRO A 223 -17.16 -3.80 20.46
C PRO A 223 -17.47 -2.52 19.67
N ARG A 224 -16.93 -2.44 18.46
CA ARG A 224 -17.24 -1.34 17.54
C ARG A 224 -18.64 -1.54 16.97
N TRP A 225 -19.46 -0.51 17.08
CA TRP A 225 -20.83 -0.47 16.54
C TRP A 225 -20.91 0.06 15.11
N ARG A 226 -19.80 0.60 14.61
CA ARG A 226 -19.67 1.16 13.26
C ARG A 226 -18.30 0.81 12.71
N ASP A 227 -18.25 0.60 11.41
CA ASP A 227 -17.01 0.41 10.69
C ASP A 227 -16.20 1.70 10.63
N VAL A 228 -14.88 1.54 10.52
CA VAL A 228 -13.98 2.66 10.29
C VAL A 228 -13.97 2.93 8.80
N ASP A 229 -14.67 3.98 8.38
CA ASP A 229 -14.61 4.45 7.00
C ASP A 229 -13.36 5.30 6.80
N VAL A 230 -12.38 4.72 6.11
CA VAL A 230 -11.12 5.39 5.72
C VAL A 230 -11.19 5.97 4.31
N LEU A 231 -12.30 5.76 3.59
CA LEU A 231 -12.43 6.18 2.21
C LEU A 231 -12.79 7.66 2.10
N GLY A 232 -12.44 8.23 0.95
CA GLY A 232 -12.88 9.57 0.62
C GLY A 232 -14.37 9.63 0.30
N LYS A 233 -14.98 10.77 0.59
CA LYS A 233 -16.37 11.07 0.24
C LYS A 233 -16.44 11.55 -1.20
N GLN A 234 -17.33 10.94 -1.98
CA GLN A 234 -17.58 11.35 -3.36
C GLN A 234 -18.61 12.48 -3.40
N ASP A 235 -18.27 13.56 -4.07
CA ASP A 235 -19.19 14.65 -4.37
C ASP A 235 -20.12 14.25 -5.53
N GLY A 236 -21.44 14.31 -5.31
CA GLY A 236 -22.44 13.90 -6.29
C GLY A 236 -22.48 14.78 -7.54
N ALA A 237 -22.06 16.04 -7.46
CA ALA A 237 -22.08 16.95 -8.61
C ALA A 237 -20.83 16.79 -9.49
N SER A 238 -19.64 16.78 -8.90
CA SER A 238 -18.37 16.70 -9.63
C SER A 238 -17.88 15.26 -9.87
N GLY A 239 -18.42 14.29 -9.13
CA GLY A 239 -17.93 12.92 -9.09
C GLY A 239 -16.57 12.76 -8.39
N ARG A 240 -15.94 13.87 -7.93
CA ARG A 240 -14.62 13.86 -7.28
C ARG A 240 -14.70 13.30 -5.87
N VAL A 241 -13.67 12.57 -5.49
CA VAL A 241 -13.48 12.00 -4.16
C VAL A 241 -12.56 12.89 -3.35
N ARG A 242 -13.00 13.27 -2.15
CA ARG A 242 -12.22 14.06 -1.18
C ARG A 242 -11.97 13.25 0.07
N ARG A 243 -10.71 13.25 0.52
CA ARG A 243 -10.28 12.50 1.70
C ARG A 243 -10.49 13.31 2.97
N ASN A 244 -10.79 12.62 4.07
CA ASN A 244 -10.93 13.25 5.38
C ASN A 244 -9.59 13.43 6.09
N ALA A 245 -8.58 12.63 5.74
CA ALA A 245 -7.25 12.64 6.34
C ALA A 245 -6.19 12.21 5.32
N TYR A 246 -4.93 12.51 5.64
CA TYR A 246 -3.75 12.12 4.88
C TYR A 246 -2.69 11.56 5.83
N LEU A 247 -1.74 10.79 5.29
CA LEU A 247 -0.70 10.12 6.09
C LEU A 247 0.64 10.88 6.05
N PHE A 248 1.01 11.41 4.89
CA PHE A 248 2.29 12.06 4.64
C PHE A 248 2.15 13.49 4.14
N GLU A 249 1.33 13.69 3.11
CA GLU A 249 1.11 14.98 2.45
C GLU A 249 -0.38 15.15 2.14
N PRO A 250 -0.92 16.37 2.17
CA PRO A 250 -2.36 16.62 2.13
C PRO A 250 -3.01 16.46 0.75
N TRP A 251 -2.55 15.48 -0.04
CA TRP A 251 -3.13 15.13 -1.33
C TRP A 251 -4.60 14.73 -1.19
N TYR A 252 -5.45 15.41 -1.96
CA TYR A 252 -6.89 15.17 -2.08
C TYR A 252 -7.72 15.52 -0.84
N VAL A 253 -7.16 16.30 0.07
CA VAL A 253 -7.83 16.75 1.29
C VAL A 253 -8.34 18.18 1.07
N PRO A 254 -9.60 18.48 1.37
CA PRO A 254 -10.15 19.82 1.18
C PRO A 254 -9.50 20.83 2.11
N GLU A 255 -9.45 22.08 1.66
CA GLU A 255 -9.08 23.20 2.50
C GLU A 255 -10.16 23.44 3.57
N GLY A 256 -9.71 23.65 4.80
CA GLY A 256 -10.57 23.95 5.94
C GLY A 256 -10.14 25.23 6.65
N MET A 257 -10.98 25.71 7.59
CA MET A 257 -10.67 26.91 8.38
C MET A 257 -9.36 26.77 9.16
N LEU A 258 -9.08 25.59 9.71
CA LEU A 258 -7.83 25.34 10.44
C LEU A 258 -6.59 25.41 9.53
N SER A 259 -6.64 24.87 8.31
CA SER A 259 -5.51 24.97 7.38
C SER A 259 -5.26 26.42 6.95
N ALA A 260 -6.32 27.23 6.80
CA ALA A 260 -6.18 28.66 6.54
C ALA A 260 -5.48 29.40 7.70
N VAL A 261 -5.88 29.11 8.95
CA VAL A 261 -5.24 29.68 10.15
C VAL A 261 -3.77 29.28 10.23
N TRP A 262 -3.42 28.01 10.04
CA TRP A 262 -2.03 27.56 10.06
C TRP A 262 -1.19 28.17 8.92
N ARG A 263 -1.80 28.41 7.76
CA ARG A 263 -1.15 29.08 6.63
C ARG A 263 -0.85 30.54 6.97
N MET A 264 -1.79 31.25 7.62
CA MET A 264 -1.60 32.62 8.11
C MET A 264 -0.51 32.70 9.19
N LEU A 265 -0.42 31.71 10.07
CA LEU A 265 0.61 31.63 11.13
C LEU A 265 1.99 31.17 10.62
N GLY A 266 2.19 31.01 9.30
CA GLY A 266 3.49 30.69 8.71
C GLY A 266 3.94 29.24 8.96
N SER A 267 3.00 28.28 9.07
CA SER A 267 3.33 26.86 9.22
C SER A 267 4.29 26.37 8.13
N SER A 268 5.38 25.72 8.55
CA SER A 268 6.34 25.07 7.66
C SER A 268 5.89 23.68 7.19
N ARG A 269 4.76 23.18 7.68
CA ARG A 269 4.18 21.89 7.26
C ARG A 269 3.38 22.05 5.98
N PRO A 270 3.35 21.03 5.10
CA PRO A 270 2.47 21.03 3.95
C PRO A 270 1.01 21.07 4.41
N LEU A 271 0.25 22.01 3.88
CA LEU A 271 -1.17 22.22 4.19
C LEU A 271 -2.01 21.95 2.93
N PRO A 272 -3.28 21.50 3.09
CA PRO A 272 -4.21 21.40 1.97
C PRO A 272 -4.24 22.69 1.14
N GLY A 273 -4.27 22.53 -0.18
CA GLY A 273 -4.24 23.62 -1.16
C GLY A 273 -4.33 23.09 -2.59
N PRO A 274 -4.47 23.98 -3.60
CA PRO A 274 -4.53 23.59 -5.01
C PRO A 274 -3.32 22.77 -5.47
N GLU A 275 -2.13 23.02 -4.90
CA GLU A 275 -0.90 22.27 -5.15
C GLU A 275 -1.00 20.78 -4.77
N TYR A 276 -1.95 20.42 -3.89
CA TYR A 276 -2.25 19.06 -3.44
C TYR A 276 -3.62 18.55 -3.95
N MET A 277 -4.20 19.21 -4.95
CA MET A 277 -5.53 18.88 -5.50
C MET A 277 -6.62 18.85 -4.42
N SER A 278 -6.77 19.95 -3.67
CA SER A 278 -7.75 20.08 -2.59
C SER A 278 -9.21 19.92 -3.06
N GLU A 279 -9.47 20.06 -4.36
CA GLU A 279 -10.77 19.76 -4.98
C GLU A 279 -11.13 18.26 -4.97
N GLY A 280 -10.15 17.38 -4.74
CA GLY A 280 -10.27 15.92 -4.76
C GLY A 280 -9.73 15.29 -6.05
N TYR A 281 -9.98 14.00 -6.24
CA TYR A 281 -9.54 13.23 -7.42
C TYR A 281 -10.68 12.44 -8.05
N LEU A 282 -10.51 12.03 -9.29
CA LEU A 282 -11.23 10.90 -9.86
C LEU A 282 -10.30 9.68 -9.86
N PRO A 283 -10.80 8.45 -9.63
CA PRO A 283 -10.00 7.21 -9.64
C PRO A 283 -8.96 7.14 -10.78
N ARG A 284 -9.41 7.37 -12.02
CA ARG A 284 -8.56 7.41 -13.22
C ARG A 284 -7.47 8.48 -13.26
N GLU A 285 -7.53 9.51 -12.42
CA GLU A 285 -6.53 10.59 -12.34
C GLU A 285 -5.34 10.26 -11.42
N LEU A 286 -5.41 9.18 -10.63
CA LEU A 286 -4.37 8.82 -9.65
C LEU A 286 -3.00 8.56 -10.31
N GLY A 287 -1.94 8.57 -9.52
CA GLY A 287 -0.58 8.37 -10.01
C GLY A 287 0.09 9.65 -10.54
N PRO A 288 1.19 9.53 -11.30
CA PRO A 288 1.92 10.66 -11.88
C PRO A 288 1.01 11.63 -12.64
N LEU A 289 1.19 12.93 -12.45
CA LEU A 289 0.33 13.97 -13.05
C LEU A 289 0.32 13.91 -14.58
N GLU A 290 1.45 13.55 -15.19
CA GLU A 290 1.56 13.35 -16.64
C GLU A 290 0.76 12.15 -17.18
N PHE A 291 0.29 11.26 -16.29
CA PHE A 291 -0.53 10.11 -16.68
C PHE A 291 -2.02 10.42 -16.64
N LYS A 292 -2.42 11.54 -16.02
CA LYS A 292 -3.82 11.90 -15.78
C LYS A 292 -4.68 11.83 -17.04
N GLU A 293 -4.29 12.54 -18.09
CA GLU A 293 -5.04 12.56 -19.36
C GLU A 293 -4.79 11.29 -20.19
N ARG A 294 -3.55 10.79 -20.18
CA ARG A 294 -3.13 9.64 -21.01
C ARG A 294 -3.81 8.33 -20.64
N SER A 295 -4.21 8.15 -19.38
CA SER A 295 -4.81 6.89 -18.93
C SER A 295 -6.33 6.88 -19.01
N LYS A 296 -6.99 8.02 -19.25
CA LYS A 296 -8.42 8.21 -18.99
C LYS A 296 -9.28 7.16 -19.70
N ASP A 297 -9.14 7.05 -21.01
CA ASP A 297 -10.03 6.20 -21.82
C ASP A 297 -9.71 4.71 -21.63
N ASP A 298 -8.43 4.35 -21.53
CA ASP A 298 -8.00 2.98 -21.29
C ASP A 298 -8.48 2.45 -19.93
N VAL A 299 -8.39 3.28 -18.89
CA VAL A 299 -8.82 2.92 -17.54
C VAL A 299 -10.33 2.73 -17.47
N LEU A 300 -11.10 3.61 -18.12
CA LEU A 300 -12.56 3.48 -18.15
C LEU A 300 -12.99 2.23 -18.94
N ARG A 301 -12.33 1.93 -20.06
CA ARG A 301 -12.60 0.71 -20.84
C ARG A 301 -12.31 -0.56 -20.03
N GLU A 302 -11.14 -0.64 -19.41
CA GLU A 302 -10.76 -1.81 -18.61
C GLU A 302 -11.61 -1.97 -17.34
N ALA A 303 -12.05 -0.86 -16.70
CA ALA A 303 -12.97 -0.92 -15.57
C ALA A 303 -14.34 -1.50 -15.95
N GLU A 304 -14.78 -1.29 -17.19
CA GLU A 304 -15.99 -1.89 -17.74
C GLU A 304 -15.80 -3.36 -18.10
N GLU A 305 -14.66 -3.72 -18.71
CA GLU A 305 -14.28 -5.12 -18.93
C GLU A 305 -14.24 -5.92 -17.60
N MET A 306 -13.71 -5.32 -16.53
CA MET A 306 -13.72 -5.90 -15.19
C MET A 306 -15.15 -6.05 -14.63
N ARG A 307 -16.10 -5.18 -15.02
CA ARG A 307 -17.52 -5.33 -14.66
C ARG A 307 -18.09 -6.59 -15.26
N GLU A 308 -17.88 -6.77 -16.57
CA GLU A 308 -18.38 -7.93 -17.30
C GLU A 308 -17.73 -9.21 -16.80
N TYR A 309 -16.45 -9.16 -16.48
CA TYR A 309 -15.71 -10.24 -15.86
C TYR A 309 -16.33 -10.69 -14.54
N ALA A 310 -16.61 -9.75 -13.64
CA ALA A 310 -17.24 -10.03 -12.35
C ALA A 310 -18.64 -10.64 -12.53
N LEU A 311 -19.45 -10.11 -13.45
CA LEU A 311 -20.80 -10.61 -13.75
C LEU A 311 -20.81 -12.06 -14.28
N LYS A 312 -19.72 -12.50 -14.91
CA LYS A 312 -19.56 -13.87 -15.43
C LYS A 312 -18.90 -14.81 -14.41
N GLY A 313 -18.77 -14.40 -13.15
CA GLY A 313 -18.29 -15.24 -12.05
C GLY A 313 -16.79 -15.13 -11.75
N GLY A 314 -16.09 -14.10 -12.24
CA GLY A 314 -14.69 -13.82 -11.92
C GLY A 314 -13.75 -14.98 -12.25
N ALA A 315 -12.66 -15.15 -11.48
CA ALA A 315 -11.68 -16.21 -11.75
C ALA A 315 -12.26 -17.60 -11.55
N THR A 316 -13.22 -17.74 -10.65
CA THR A 316 -13.94 -18.98 -10.40
C THR A 316 -14.83 -19.41 -11.57
N GLY A 317 -15.38 -18.47 -12.34
CA GLY A 317 -16.28 -18.74 -13.47
C GLY A 317 -15.59 -18.76 -14.85
N MET A 318 -14.55 -17.94 -15.04
CA MET A 318 -13.92 -17.75 -16.36
C MET A 318 -12.40 -17.97 -16.38
N GLY A 319 -11.76 -18.25 -15.25
CA GLY A 319 -10.29 -18.24 -15.15
C GLY A 319 -9.69 -16.83 -15.22
N CYS A 320 -8.37 -16.72 -15.45
CA CYS A 320 -7.69 -15.41 -15.55
C CYS A 320 -8.13 -14.69 -16.83
N PRO A 321 -8.69 -13.45 -16.76
CA PRO A 321 -9.25 -12.75 -17.91
C PRO A 321 -8.16 -12.36 -18.92
N PHE A 322 -6.91 -12.27 -18.47
CA PHE A 322 -5.75 -11.92 -19.28
C PHE A 322 -4.85 -13.12 -19.59
N SER A 323 -5.35 -14.36 -19.42
CA SER A 323 -4.57 -15.57 -19.73
C SER A 323 -4.14 -15.70 -21.21
N PHE A 324 -4.63 -14.82 -22.09
CA PHE A 324 -4.42 -14.88 -23.53
C PHE A 324 -3.96 -13.57 -24.19
N ALA A 325 -3.63 -12.52 -23.42
CA ALA A 325 -3.07 -11.30 -24.00
C ALA A 325 -1.55 -11.44 -24.16
N GLY A 326 -1.15 -12.11 -25.25
CA GLY A 326 0.23 -12.20 -25.74
C GLY A 326 0.72 -10.92 -26.41
#